data_AF-A0A356EP49-F1
#
_entry.id   AF-A0A356EP49-F1
#
_cell.length_a   1.000
_cell.length_b   1.000
_cell.length_c   1.000
_cell.angle_alpha   90.00
_cell.angle_beta   90.00
_cell.angle_gamma   90.00
#
_symmetry.space_group_name_H-M   'P 1'
#
loop_
_entity.id
_entity.type
_entity.pdbx_description
1 polymer ?
#
loop_
_entity_poly.entity_id
_entity_poly.type
_entity_poly.pdbx_seq_one_letter_code
_entity_poly.pdbx_strand_id
1 'polypeptide(L)'
;PVFPDHYRLGLREKTLIVFVGDNGTGRFGADRSFLNGRKIQGQKGTMLEGGSRVPLLASWKGTMPEGRVMNDLIDFTDFFATFAELAGAKMPEGITMDSHSFAPQLRGEKGTPRDWVYVQLGGKWYVCDHEFKLNRRGDLFDMTDAPFVQKPISADTKDEAAVAGRRRLQAVLDTLSPATGKTVDPEAQRANQGRRRQAERAPQDLESVR
;
A
#
# COMPACT_ATOMS: atom_id res chain seq x y z
N PRO A 1 -22.15 8.88 -0.15
CA PRO A 1 -22.16 10.17 0.57
C PRO A 1 -21.72 11.32 -0.35
N VAL A 2 -22.65 12.21 -0.70
CA VAL A 2 -22.33 13.49 -1.36
C VAL A 2 -22.06 14.47 -0.23
N PHE A 3 -20.87 15.07 -0.14
CA PHE A 3 -20.56 16.05 0.90
C PHE A 3 -21.17 17.41 0.48
N PRO A 4 -22.32 17.85 1.01
CA PRO A 4 -23.09 18.93 0.42
C PRO A 4 -22.40 20.30 0.56
N ASP A 5 -21.56 20.46 1.57
CA ASP A 5 -21.05 21.77 1.98
C ASP A 5 -19.97 22.32 1.06
N HIS A 6 -19.16 21.45 0.42
CA HIS A 6 -18.14 21.93 -0.53
C HIS A 6 -18.73 22.49 -1.83
N TYR A 7 -19.95 22.08 -2.20
CA TYR A 7 -20.65 22.63 -3.35
C TYR A 7 -21.16 24.03 -3.04
N ARG A 8 -21.64 24.26 -1.81
CA ARG A 8 -22.13 25.57 -1.36
C ARG A 8 -21.01 26.60 -1.24
N LEU A 9 -19.80 26.16 -0.87
CA LEU A 9 -18.62 27.02 -0.74
C LEU A 9 -17.82 27.19 -2.05
N GLY A 10 -18.21 26.53 -3.15
CA GLY A 10 -17.49 26.59 -4.41
C GLY A 10 -16.07 26.00 -4.38
N LEU A 11 -15.75 25.20 -3.35
CA LEU A 11 -14.40 24.65 -3.15
C LEU A 11 -14.11 23.42 -4.01
N ARG A 12 -15.15 22.74 -4.50
CA ARG A 12 -15.03 21.44 -5.17
C ARG A 12 -14.01 21.43 -6.32
N GLU A 13 -13.92 22.50 -7.10
CA GLU A 13 -12.96 22.62 -8.21
C GLU A 13 -11.50 22.67 -7.74
N LYS A 14 -11.27 23.13 -6.51
CA LYS A 14 -9.95 23.31 -5.89
C LYS A 14 -9.64 22.28 -4.80
N THR A 15 -10.48 21.25 -4.68
CA THR A 15 -10.32 20.21 -3.66
C THR A 15 -10.00 18.87 -4.32
N LEU A 16 -8.81 18.36 -4.02
CA LEU A 16 -8.47 16.96 -4.21
C LEU A 16 -9.13 16.14 -3.09
N ILE A 17 -9.97 15.19 -3.48
CA ILE A 17 -10.52 14.17 -2.57
C ILE A 17 -9.77 12.87 -2.84
N VAL A 18 -9.20 12.27 -1.79
CA VAL A 18 -8.55 10.95 -1.85
C VAL A 18 -9.28 10.01 -0.89
N PHE A 19 -9.61 8.82 -1.38
CA PHE A 19 -10.03 7.68 -0.57
C PHE A 19 -9.01 6.56 -0.74
N VAL A 20 -8.43 6.10 0.37
CA VAL A 20 -7.39 5.07 0.38
C VAL A 20 -7.56 4.16 1.60
N GLY A 21 -7.35 2.86 1.44
CA GLY A 21 -7.30 1.93 2.56
C GLY A 21 -5.99 2.04 3.36
N ASP A 22 -6.02 1.68 4.64
CA ASP A 22 -4.81 1.60 5.48
C ASP A 22 -4.09 0.26 5.34
N ASN A 23 -4.85 -0.82 5.11
CA ASN A 23 -4.37 -2.17 4.85
C ASN A 23 -5.49 -3.02 4.21
N GLY A 24 -5.12 -4.23 3.83
CA GLY A 24 -6.07 -5.19 3.27
C GLY A 24 -7.19 -5.60 4.24
N THR A 25 -8.23 -6.23 3.70
CA THR A 25 -9.42 -6.60 4.46
C THR A 25 -9.11 -7.56 5.61
N GLY A 26 -9.65 -7.30 6.79
CA GLY A 26 -9.52 -8.19 7.94
C GLY A 26 -10.12 -9.59 7.70
N ARG A 27 -9.69 -10.57 8.48
CA ARG A 27 -10.04 -12.00 8.31
C ARG A 27 -11.53 -12.27 8.07
N PHE A 28 -12.42 -11.60 8.81
CA PHE A 28 -13.87 -11.82 8.70
C PHE A 28 -14.52 -11.22 7.45
N GLY A 29 -13.81 -10.35 6.73
CA GLY A 29 -14.26 -9.78 5.45
C GLY A 29 -13.47 -10.26 4.23
N ALA A 30 -12.35 -10.97 4.44
CA ALA A 30 -11.46 -11.39 3.36
C ALA A 30 -12.16 -12.27 2.32
N ASP A 31 -13.10 -13.12 2.74
CA ASP A 31 -13.88 -13.97 1.83
C ASP A 31 -14.83 -13.18 0.92
N ARG A 32 -15.04 -11.89 1.20
CA ARG A 32 -15.82 -10.95 0.37
C ARG A 32 -14.96 -9.97 -0.41
N SER A 33 -13.64 -10.17 -0.43
CA SER A 33 -12.71 -9.30 -1.16
C SER A 33 -12.59 -9.76 -2.61
N PHE A 34 -13.35 -9.10 -3.49
CA PHE A 34 -13.38 -9.37 -4.92
C PHE A 34 -13.07 -8.10 -5.72
N LEU A 35 -12.40 -8.27 -6.85
CA LEU A 35 -12.24 -7.25 -7.88
C LEU A 35 -12.71 -7.85 -9.19
N ASN A 36 -13.70 -7.20 -9.84
CA ASN A 36 -14.30 -7.66 -11.09
C ASN A 36 -14.75 -9.13 -11.05
N GLY A 37 -15.38 -9.55 -9.94
CA GLY A 37 -15.88 -10.91 -9.75
C GLY A 37 -14.82 -11.97 -9.41
N ARG A 38 -13.54 -11.61 -9.35
CA ARG A 38 -12.43 -12.51 -9.02
C ARG A 38 -11.94 -12.26 -7.58
N LYS A 39 -11.68 -13.33 -6.83
CA LYS A 39 -11.25 -13.23 -5.42
C LYS A 39 -9.81 -12.73 -5.34
N ILE A 40 -9.56 -11.74 -4.49
CA ILE A 40 -8.21 -11.24 -4.20
C ILE A 40 -7.50 -12.24 -3.27
N GLN A 41 -6.23 -12.53 -3.54
CA GLN A 41 -5.45 -13.43 -2.69
C GLN A 41 -4.96 -12.74 -1.43
N GLY A 42 -5.31 -13.29 -0.27
CA GLY A 42 -4.82 -12.83 1.03
C GLY A 42 -5.79 -11.97 1.80
N GLN A 43 -5.29 -11.41 2.89
CA GLN A 43 -6.05 -10.60 3.85
C GLN A 43 -5.07 -9.80 4.71
N LYS A 44 -5.58 -8.88 5.53
CA LYS A 44 -4.78 -8.15 6.53
C LYS A 44 -3.78 -9.07 7.25
N GLY A 45 -2.52 -8.66 7.26
CA GLY A 45 -1.45 -9.39 7.95
C GLY A 45 -0.85 -10.58 7.18
N THR A 46 -1.16 -10.74 5.89
CA THR A 46 -0.44 -11.66 5.00
C THR A 46 0.53 -10.90 4.09
N MET A 47 1.54 -11.60 3.55
CA MET A 47 2.44 -11.07 2.51
C MET A 47 1.87 -11.28 1.09
N LEU A 48 0.56 -11.53 0.99
CA LEU A 48 -0.13 -11.66 -0.29
C LEU A 48 -0.77 -10.31 -0.65
N GLU A 49 -1.23 -10.17 -1.88
CA GLU A 49 -1.77 -8.91 -2.41
C GLU A 49 -2.86 -8.29 -1.53
N GLY A 50 -3.82 -9.09 -1.07
CA GLY A 50 -4.89 -8.67 -0.16
C GLY A 50 -4.44 -8.31 1.26
N GLY A 51 -3.14 -8.30 1.55
CA GLY A 51 -2.58 -7.79 2.80
C GLY A 51 -2.24 -6.30 2.78
N SER A 52 -1.68 -5.81 1.66
CA SER A 52 -1.21 -4.42 1.51
C SER A 52 -1.82 -3.67 0.33
N ARG A 53 -2.30 -4.37 -0.71
CA ARG A 53 -2.92 -3.74 -1.88
C ARG A 53 -4.35 -3.34 -1.53
N VAL A 54 -4.58 -2.04 -1.53
CA VAL A 54 -5.84 -1.41 -1.12
C VAL A 54 -6.41 -0.55 -2.24
N PRO A 55 -7.72 -0.28 -2.24
CA PRO A 55 -8.30 0.70 -3.16
C PRO A 55 -7.69 2.09 -2.93
N LEU A 56 -7.35 2.76 -4.02
CA LEU A 56 -7.02 4.18 -4.07
C LEU A 56 -7.92 4.85 -5.11
N LEU A 57 -8.78 5.75 -4.66
CA LEU A 57 -9.64 6.57 -5.51
C LEU A 57 -9.27 8.03 -5.27
N ALA A 58 -9.15 8.80 -6.34
CA ALA A 58 -8.90 10.23 -6.27
C ALA A 58 -9.88 10.99 -7.16
N SER A 59 -10.24 12.21 -6.76
CA SER A 59 -11.14 13.05 -7.52
C SER A 59 -10.82 14.53 -7.32
N TRP A 60 -10.49 15.22 -8.40
CA TRP A 60 -10.16 16.64 -8.40
C TRP A 60 -10.76 17.33 -9.62
N LYS A 61 -11.99 17.85 -9.47
CA LYS A 61 -12.85 18.25 -10.59
C LYS A 61 -12.23 19.29 -11.53
N GLY A 62 -11.50 20.26 -10.99
CA GLY A 62 -10.88 21.31 -11.79
C GLY A 62 -9.52 20.94 -12.40
N THR A 63 -9.07 19.69 -12.27
CA THR A 63 -7.67 19.33 -12.60
C THR A 63 -7.51 17.92 -13.15
N MET A 64 -8.12 16.92 -12.50
CA MET A 64 -7.98 15.52 -12.86
C MET A 64 -8.93 15.12 -14.01
N PRO A 65 -8.46 14.37 -15.02
CA PRO A 65 -9.34 13.81 -16.03
C PRO A 65 -10.30 12.76 -15.43
N GLU A 66 -11.58 12.82 -15.82
CA GLU A 66 -12.61 11.93 -15.29
C GLU A 66 -12.51 10.49 -15.83
N GLY A 67 -12.96 9.51 -15.04
CA GLY A 67 -13.15 8.13 -15.49
C GLY A 67 -11.88 7.34 -15.81
N ARG A 68 -10.71 7.82 -15.38
CA ARG A 68 -9.42 7.17 -15.65
C ARG A 68 -9.09 6.10 -14.60
N VAL A 69 -8.52 4.99 -15.07
CA VAL A 69 -7.84 3.99 -14.25
C VAL A 69 -6.34 4.13 -14.50
N MET A 70 -5.56 4.24 -13.44
CA MET A 70 -4.10 4.31 -13.50
C MET A 70 -3.52 3.05 -12.87
N ASN A 71 -2.60 2.41 -13.59
CA ASN A 71 -1.96 1.19 -13.13
C ASN A 71 -0.62 1.44 -12.44
N ASP A 72 -0.11 2.67 -12.49
CA ASP A 72 1.12 3.10 -11.83
C ASP A 72 1.20 2.61 -10.38
N LEU A 73 2.38 2.13 -9.99
CA LEU A 73 2.64 1.75 -8.61
C LEU A 73 2.69 2.99 -7.72
N ILE A 74 1.93 2.94 -6.63
CA ILE A 74 1.90 3.96 -5.59
C ILE A 74 2.14 3.26 -4.25
N ASP A 75 3.12 3.73 -3.52
CA ASP A 75 3.36 3.37 -2.12
C ASP A 75 2.68 4.39 -1.20
N PHE A 76 2.25 3.98 -0.01
CA PHE A 76 1.59 4.91 0.91
C PHE A 76 2.51 6.07 1.35
N THR A 77 3.83 5.86 1.33
CA THR A 77 4.81 6.93 1.60
C THR A 77 4.75 8.07 0.57
N ASP A 78 4.29 7.80 -0.66
CA ASP A 78 4.23 8.78 -1.76
C ASP A 78 3.32 9.96 -1.50
N PHE A 79 2.33 9.77 -0.63
CA PHE A 79 1.43 10.84 -0.20
C PHE A 79 2.19 12.02 0.40
N PHE A 80 3.34 11.78 1.04
CA PHE A 80 4.15 12.85 1.61
C PHE A 80 4.69 13.80 0.53
N ALA A 81 5.47 13.29 -0.42
CA ALA A 81 5.99 14.11 -1.53
C ALA A 81 4.87 14.68 -2.41
N THR A 82 3.81 13.91 -2.64
CA THR A 82 2.66 14.35 -3.45
C THR A 82 1.97 15.54 -2.80
N PHE A 83 1.65 15.48 -1.51
CA PHE A 83 0.98 16.60 -0.83
C PHE A 83 1.91 17.79 -0.61
N ALA A 84 3.20 17.57 -0.38
CA ALA A 84 4.17 18.66 -0.32
C ALA A 84 4.23 19.41 -1.65
N GLU A 85 4.32 18.70 -2.78
CA GLU A 85 4.32 19.30 -4.11
C GLU A 85 3.02 20.07 -4.37
N LEU A 86 1.86 19.46 -4.10
CA LEU A 86 0.55 20.10 -4.33
C LEU A 86 0.34 21.34 -3.46
N ALA A 87 0.92 21.37 -2.26
CA ALA A 87 0.86 22.52 -1.36
C ALA A 87 1.91 23.60 -1.68
N GLY A 88 2.84 23.35 -2.62
CA GLY A 88 3.98 24.23 -2.87
C GLY A 88 4.97 24.28 -1.70
N ALA A 89 4.98 23.24 -0.85
CA ALA A 89 5.88 23.14 0.27
C ALA A 89 7.28 22.69 -0.18
N LYS A 90 8.32 23.16 0.51
CA LYS A 90 9.69 22.68 0.30
C LYS A 90 9.88 21.35 1.01
N MET A 91 10.52 20.41 0.32
CA MET A 91 10.96 19.16 0.93
C MET A 91 12.11 19.41 1.90
N PRO A 92 12.19 18.68 3.03
CA PRO A 92 13.30 18.81 3.97
C PRO A 92 14.62 18.40 3.31
N GLU A 93 15.67 19.18 3.58
CA GLU A 93 17.02 18.93 3.08
C GLU A 93 17.77 17.94 3.98
N GLY A 94 18.73 17.19 3.41
CA GLY A 94 19.60 16.29 4.16
C GLY A 94 18.94 15.00 4.67
N ILE A 95 17.72 14.70 4.25
CA ILE A 95 17.00 13.46 4.57
C ILE A 95 16.80 12.66 3.30
N THR A 96 17.20 11.38 3.32
CA THR A 96 16.82 10.43 2.26
C THR A 96 15.34 10.12 2.40
N MET A 97 14.58 10.42 1.35
CA MET A 97 13.14 10.21 1.33
C MET A 97 12.80 9.07 0.39
N ASP A 98 12.02 8.10 0.87
CA ASP A 98 11.57 6.99 0.04
C ASP A 98 10.39 7.39 -0.86
N SER A 99 9.66 8.46 -0.53
CA SER A 99 8.43 8.90 -1.21
C SER A 99 8.68 9.49 -2.59
N HIS A 100 7.89 9.09 -3.59
CA HIS A 100 7.89 9.63 -4.94
C HIS A 100 6.56 10.34 -5.22
N SER A 101 6.58 11.59 -5.70
CA SER A 101 5.33 12.31 -5.98
C SER A 101 4.59 11.67 -7.16
N PHE A 102 3.27 11.47 -7.01
CA PHE A 102 2.37 11.12 -8.11
C PHE A 102 1.40 12.28 -8.45
N ALA A 103 1.75 13.52 -8.11
CA ALA A 103 0.96 14.68 -8.48
C ALA A 103 0.73 14.83 -10.00
N PRO A 104 1.72 14.55 -10.89
CA PRO A 104 1.48 14.55 -12.34
C PRO A 104 0.35 13.60 -12.75
N GLN A 105 0.31 12.38 -12.18
CA GLN A 105 -0.76 11.41 -12.41
C GLN A 105 -2.12 11.98 -12.01
N LEU A 106 -2.20 12.67 -10.87
CA LEU A 106 -3.43 13.34 -10.43
C LEU A 106 -3.87 14.46 -11.39
N ARG A 107 -2.94 15.12 -12.09
CA ARG A 107 -3.20 16.13 -13.12
C ARG A 107 -3.47 15.54 -14.51
N GLY A 108 -3.35 14.21 -14.67
CA GLY A 108 -3.45 13.56 -15.98
C GLY A 108 -2.23 13.78 -16.87
N GLU A 109 -1.12 14.23 -16.29
CA GLU A 109 0.14 14.52 -16.95
C GLU A 109 1.05 13.28 -16.95
N LYS A 110 2.10 13.32 -17.79
CA LYS A 110 3.14 12.29 -17.76
C LYS A 110 4.05 12.53 -16.54
N GLY A 111 3.99 11.63 -15.57
CA GLY A 111 4.89 11.61 -14.42
C GLY A 111 6.08 10.66 -14.61
N THR A 112 6.76 10.42 -13.49
CA THR A 112 7.76 9.37 -13.29
C THR A 112 7.24 8.39 -12.24
N PRO A 113 6.43 7.38 -12.63
CA PRO A 113 5.89 6.39 -11.71
C PRO A 113 7.00 5.59 -11.01
N ARG A 114 6.66 4.95 -9.89
CA ARG A 114 7.58 4.00 -9.25
C ARG A 114 7.81 2.79 -10.14
N ASP A 115 9.04 2.31 -10.15
CA ASP A 115 9.38 1.01 -10.73
C ASP A 115 9.00 -0.15 -9.80
N TRP A 116 8.97 0.09 -8.48
CA TRP A 116 8.72 -0.94 -7.48
C TRP A 116 8.14 -0.37 -6.18
N VAL A 117 7.52 -1.26 -5.38
CA VAL A 117 7.07 -1.01 -4.01
C VAL A 117 7.70 -2.00 -3.05
N TYR A 118 7.85 -1.58 -1.79
CA TYR A 118 8.40 -2.41 -0.72
C TYR A 118 7.36 -2.60 0.39
N VAL A 119 7.22 -3.83 0.87
CA VAL A 119 6.30 -4.14 1.98
C VAL A 119 7.03 -4.93 3.05
N GLN A 120 6.87 -4.49 4.30
CA GLN A 120 7.40 -5.16 5.48
C GLN A 120 6.30 -5.49 6.49
N LEU A 121 6.32 -6.74 6.99
CA LEU A 121 5.49 -7.19 8.10
C LEU A 121 6.36 -8.02 9.06
N GLY A 122 6.86 -7.37 10.10
CA GLY A 122 7.81 -7.98 11.04
C GLY A 122 9.08 -8.43 10.34
N GLY A 123 9.45 -9.70 10.52
CA GLY A 123 10.63 -10.32 9.88
C GLY A 123 10.43 -10.74 8.41
N LYS A 124 9.30 -10.40 7.79
CA LYS A 124 8.98 -10.72 6.39
C LYS A 124 8.95 -9.44 5.57
N TRP A 125 9.53 -9.47 4.39
CA TRP A 125 9.46 -8.38 3.44
C TRP A 125 9.60 -8.86 2.00
N TYR A 126 9.17 -8.02 1.06
CA TYR A 126 9.38 -8.20 -0.36
C TYR A 126 9.51 -6.85 -1.08
N VAL A 127 10.10 -6.90 -2.28
CA VAL A 127 9.95 -5.85 -3.30
C VAL A 127 9.08 -6.42 -4.42
N CYS A 128 8.21 -5.59 -4.97
CA CYS A 128 7.31 -5.96 -6.07
C CYS A 128 7.34 -4.87 -7.14
N ASP A 129 7.48 -5.26 -8.40
CA ASP A 129 7.19 -4.42 -9.57
C ASP A 129 5.90 -4.92 -10.25
N HIS A 130 5.63 -4.47 -11.48
CA HIS A 130 4.45 -4.91 -12.24
C HIS A 130 4.46 -6.38 -12.66
N GLU A 131 5.64 -6.99 -12.75
CA GLU A 131 5.84 -8.31 -13.34
C GLU A 131 6.17 -9.35 -12.27
N PHE A 132 6.95 -8.96 -11.26
CA PHE A 132 7.56 -9.87 -10.31
C PHE A 132 7.49 -9.36 -8.87
N LYS A 133 7.48 -10.31 -7.94
CA LYS A 133 7.69 -10.09 -6.52
C LYS A 133 8.83 -10.97 -6.04
N LEU A 134 9.79 -10.38 -5.32
CA LEU A 134 10.90 -11.11 -4.70
C LEU A 134 10.87 -10.88 -3.20
N ASN A 135 10.77 -11.96 -2.42
CA ASN A 135 10.75 -11.87 -0.97
C ASN A 135 12.14 -12.05 -0.35
N ARG A 136 12.23 -11.77 0.95
CA ARG A 136 13.46 -11.94 1.77
C ARG A 136 14.15 -13.30 1.59
N ARG A 137 13.40 -14.38 1.37
CA ARG A 137 13.95 -15.75 1.26
C ARG A 137 14.50 -16.05 -0.12
N GLY A 138 14.39 -15.10 -1.06
CA GLY A 138 14.73 -15.33 -2.46
C GLY A 138 13.63 -16.06 -3.23
N ASP A 139 12.41 -16.18 -2.70
CA ASP A 139 11.30 -16.73 -3.47
C ASP A 139 10.83 -15.66 -4.48
N LEU A 140 10.81 -16.00 -5.76
CA LEU A 140 10.32 -15.14 -6.85
C LEU A 140 8.91 -15.57 -7.23
N PHE A 141 8.03 -14.61 -7.48
CA PHE A 141 6.67 -14.84 -7.94
C PHE A 141 6.39 -14.03 -9.19
N ASP A 142 5.70 -14.65 -10.15
CA ASP A 142 5.04 -13.98 -11.26
C ASP A 142 3.79 -13.26 -10.72
N MET A 143 3.70 -11.97 -11.04
CA MET A 143 2.66 -11.04 -10.58
C MET A 143 1.75 -10.56 -11.72
N THR A 144 1.88 -11.11 -12.94
CA THR A 144 1.10 -10.68 -14.11
C THR A 144 -0.41 -10.86 -13.95
N ASP A 145 -0.86 -11.81 -13.11
CA ASP A 145 -2.26 -12.01 -12.74
C ASP A 145 -2.59 -11.54 -11.32
N ALA A 146 -1.76 -10.67 -10.75
CA ALA A 146 -2.06 -9.99 -9.49
C ALA A 146 -3.25 -9.03 -9.67
N PRO A 147 -4.14 -8.90 -8.67
CA PRO A 147 -4.02 -9.41 -7.30
C PRO A 147 -4.63 -10.80 -7.05
N PHE A 148 -4.90 -11.55 -8.11
CA PHE A 148 -5.67 -12.79 -8.05
C PHE A 148 -4.79 -14.02 -7.91
N VAL A 149 -3.62 -14.02 -8.53
CA VAL A 149 -2.64 -15.11 -8.45
C VAL A 149 -1.24 -14.54 -8.29
N GLN A 150 -0.49 -15.13 -7.36
CA GLN A 150 0.96 -14.94 -7.24
C GLN A 150 1.60 -16.30 -7.44
N LYS A 151 2.17 -16.52 -8.63
CA LYS A 151 2.63 -17.85 -9.03
C LYS A 151 4.12 -17.99 -8.70
N PRO A 152 4.52 -18.95 -7.86
CA PRO A 152 5.93 -19.14 -7.54
C PRO A 152 6.72 -19.55 -8.78
N ILE A 153 7.90 -18.98 -8.94
CA ILE A 153 8.85 -19.30 -10.00
C ILE A 153 10.02 -20.09 -9.38
N SER A 154 10.36 -21.22 -10.00
CA SER A 154 11.48 -22.06 -9.57
C SER A 154 12.80 -21.27 -9.55
N ALA A 155 13.65 -21.54 -8.56
CA ALA A 155 14.99 -20.97 -8.50
C ALA A 155 15.85 -21.38 -9.71
N ASP A 156 15.59 -22.57 -10.28
CA ASP A 156 16.33 -23.12 -11.43
C ASP A 156 15.76 -22.71 -12.79
N THR A 157 14.79 -21.78 -12.80
CA THR A 157 14.16 -21.30 -14.04
C THR A 157 15.21 -20.84 -15.07
N LYS A 158 14.96 -21.14 -16.34
CA LYS A 158 15.75 -20.66 -17.48
C LYS A 158 15.05 -19.54 -18.24
N ASP A 159 13.87 -19.14 -17.79
CA ASP A 159 13.16 -18.00 -18.35
C ASP A 159 13.96 -16.71 -18.12
N GLU A 160 14.38 -16.08 -19.22
CA GLU A 160 15.28 -14.93 -19.17
C GLU A 160 14.66 -13.72 -18.46
N ALA A 161 13.35 -13.50 -18.65
CA ALA A 161 12.62 -12.42 -18.01
C ALA A 161 12.58 -12.61 -16.48
N ALA A 162 12.28 -13.82 -16.00
CA ALA A 162 12.28 -14.14 -14.58
C ALA A 162 13.69 -14.03 -13.96
N VAL A 163 14.73 -14.45 -14.69
CA VAL A 163 16.13 -14.31 -14.23
C VAL A 163 16.51 -12.83 -14.12
N ALA A 164 16.16 -12.01 -15.13
CA ALA A 164 16.40 -10.58 -15.12
C ALA A 164 15.60 -9.88 -14.01
N GLY A 165 14.32 -10.21 -13.84
CA GLY A 165 13.45 -9.70 -12.79
C GLY A 165 13.99 -10.01 -11.39
N ARG A 166 14.43 -11.25 -11.15
CA ARG A 166 15.11 -11.64 -9.91
C ARG A 166 16.33 -10.77 -9.63
N ARG A 167 17.22 -10.59 -10.62
CA ARG A 167 18.43 -9.78 -10.46
C ARG A 167 18.09 -8.32 -10.14
N ARG A 168 17.12 -7.75 -10.86
CA ARG A 168 16.64 -6.37 -10.66
C ARG A 168 16.08 -6.17 -9.26
N LEU A 169 15.15 -7.02 -8.83
CA LEU A 169 14.52 -6.90 -7.51
C LEU A 169 15.49 -7.24 -6.37
N GLN A 170 16.45 -8.13 -6.59
CA GLN A 170 17.51 -8.41 -5.61
C GLN A 170 18.37 -7.17 -5.40
N ALA A 171 18.77 -6.50 -6.48
CA ALA A 171 19.55 -5.26 -6.38
C ALA A 171 18.81 -4.19 -5.58
N VAL A 172 17.47 -4.10 -5.69
CA VAL A 172 16.66 -3.22 -4.82
C VAL A 172 16.70 -3.69 -3.37
N LEU A 173 16.47 -4.98 -3.11
CA LEU A 173 16.52 -5.51 -1.74
C LEU A 173 17.88 -5.29 -1.07
N ASP A 174 18.97 -5.30 -1.84
CA ASP A 174 20.33 -5.08 -1.34
C ASP A 174 20.58 -3.61 -0.93
N THR A 175 19.83 -2.65 -1.48
CA THR A 175 19.90 -1.24 -1.05
C THR A 175 19.06 -0.96 0.19
N LEU A 176 18.04 -1.79 0.43
CA LEU A 176 17.17 -1.67 1.59
C LEU A 176 17.88 -2.27 2.81
N SER A 177 17.78 -1.60 3.96
CA SER A 177 18.31 -2.09 5.24
C SER A 177 17.19 -2.55 6.19
N PRO A 178 16.35 -3.54 5.82
CA PRO A 178 15.18 -3.92 6.62
C PRO A 178 15.56 -4.59 7.94
N ALA A 179 16.77 -5.15 8.03
CA ALA A 179 17.31 -5.78 9.24
C ALA A 179 17.72 -4.77 10.32
N THR A 180 17.97 -3.51 9.97
CA THR A 180 18.23 -2.42 10.93
C THR A 180 16.96 -1.68 11.34
N GLY A 181 15.83 -1.95 10.67
CA GLY A 181 14.52 -1.46 11.05
C GLY A 181 14.06 -2.07 12.38
N LYS A 182 13.21 -1.35 13.14
CA LYS A 182 12.62 -1.88 14.38
C LYS A 182 11.75 -3.10 14.04
N THR A 183 12.27 -4.30 14.29
CA THR A 183 11.47 -5.52 14.22
C THR A 183 10.53 -5.52 15.42
N VAL A 184 9.23 -5.59 15.17
CA VAL A 184 8.27 -5.76 16.26
C VAL A 184 8.40 -7.19 16.74
N ASP A 185 8.80 -7.37 17.99
CA ASP A 185 8.87 -8.69 18.63
C ASP A 185 7.47 -9.36 18.58
N PRO A 186 7.35 -10.53 17.93
CA PRO A 186 6.08 -11.25 17.84
C PRO A 186 5.46 -11.57 19.20
N GLU A 187 6.28 -11.77 20.25
CA GLU A 187 5.80 -12.03 21.60
C GLU A 187 5.21 -10.76 22.23
N ALA A 188 5.87 -9.62 22.04
CA ALA A 188 5.37 -8.32 22.49
C ALA A 188 4.04 -7.94 21.80
N GLN A 189 3.87 -8.27 20.51
CA GLN A 189 2.59 -8.06 19.82
C GLN A 189 1.46 -8.94 20.35
N ARG A 190 1.73 -10.22 20.63
CA ARG A 190 0.74 -11.15 21.22
C ARG A 190 0.33 -10.70 22.62
N ALA A 191 1.29 -10.25 23.43
CA ALA A 191 1.03 -9.68 24.75
C ALA A 191 0.15 -8.43 24.68
N ASN A 192 0.41 -7.51 23.74
CA ASN A 192 -0.39 -6.30 23.56
C ASN A 192 -1.82 -6.59 23.05
N GLN A 193 -1.98 -7.56 22.14
CA GLN A 193 -3.30 -8.00 21.70
C GLN A 193 -4.09 -8.69 22.83
N GLY A 194 -3.40 -9.45 23.68
CA GLY A 194 -3.98 -10.04 24.90
C GLY A 194 -4.51 -8.97 25.85
N ARG A 195 -3.68 -7.94 26.15
CA ARG A 195 -4.07 -6.81 27.02
C ARG A 195 -5.25 -6.01 26.47
N ARG A 196 -5.28 -5.71 25.17
CA ARG A 196 -6.42 -5.01 24.53
C ARG A 196 -7.72 -5.82 24.64
N ARG A 197 -7.68 -7.12 24.37
CA ARG A 197 -8.85 -8.00 24.51
C ARG A 197 -9.33 -8.14 25.96
N GLN A 198 -8.43 -8.02 26.93
CA GLN A 198 -8.78 -8.01 28.35
C GLN A 198 -9.43 -6.68 28.76
N ALA A 199 -8.92 -5.56 28.26
CA ALA A 199 -9.51 -4.23 28.48
C ALA A 199 -10.89 -4.08 27.84
N GLU A 200 -11.11 -4.65 26.66
CA GLU A 200 -12.43 -4.66 25.98
C GLU A 200 -13.45 -5.61 26.62
N ARG A 201 -13.01 -6.51 27.50
CA ARG A 201 -13.87 -7.45 28.26
C ARG A 201 -14.13 -7.03 29.70
N ALA A 202 -13.49 -5.98 30.18
CA ALA A 202 -13.79 -5.43 31.50
C ALA A 202 -15.20 -4.83 31.46
N PRO A 203 -16.10 -5.18 32.41
CA PRO A 203 -17.41 -4.55 32.48
C PRO A 203 -17.24 -3.05 32.63
N GLN A 204 -17.95 -2.28 31.81
CA GLN A 204 -18.07 -0.84 32.03
C GLN A 204 -18.99 -0.65 33.24
N ASP A 205 -18.39 -0.41 34.40
CA ASP A 205 -19.14 0.04 35.58
C ASP A 205 -19.74 1.41 35.26
N LEU A 206 -20.99 1.40 34.83
CA LEU A 206 -21.86 2.57 34.76
C LEU A 206 -22.27 2.92 36.19
N GLU A 207 -21.43 3.69 36.87
CA GLU A 207 -21.90 4.42 38.06
C GLU A 207 -22.90 5.49 37.62
N SER A 208 -24.12 5.32 38.13
CA SER A 208 -25.24 6.24 38.06
C SER A 208 -24.91 7.59 38.70
N VAL A 209 -25.11 8.69 37.97
CA VAL A 209 -25.32 10.01 38.57
C VAL A 209 -26.76 10.40 38.27
N ARG A 210 -27.55 10.46 39.35
CA ARG A 210 -28.88 11.07 39.40
C ARG A 210 -28.77 12.59 39.33
#